data_AF-A0A663LQ83-F1
#
_entry.id   AF-A0A663LQ83-F1
#
_cell.length_a   1.000
_cell.length_b   1.000
_cell.length_c   1.000
_cell.angle_alpha   90.00
_cell.angle_beta   90.00
_cell.angle_gamma   90.00
#
_symmetry.space_group_name_H-M   'P 1'
#
loop_
_entity.id
_entity.type
_entity.pdbx_description
1 polymer ?
#
loop_
_entity_poly.entity_id
_entity_poly.type
_entity_poly.pdbx_seq_one_letter_code
_entity_poly.pdbx_strand_id
1 'polypeptide(L)'
;TLRLSHPSGDLAWVSLSRRADTMNQLVLCMLLLLALGELAGACPAGCQCQDPKTILCAARRGQTVPQGLPPNTLSLYVFENGITMLSEDSFAGLPALQLLDLSQNKITSIQKNIFQPLTELRAVTAAGNPFNCICQMSWLVQWVNASSVVLRRPEETRCHFPPKNSGKLLHHLQYADFGCPTTTTTTPPTTPRTATLPPALLPTSSFWGDSAELGGVGKWLGWGHMGKGLEQA
;
A
#
# COMPACT_ATOMS: atom_id res chain seq x y z
N THR A 1 -45.53 -40.25 -72.99
CA THR A 1 -45.89 -38.91 -73.53
C THR A 1 -46.91 -38.28 -72.61
N LEU A 2 -46.61 -37.04 -72.18
CA LEU A 2 -47.48 -36.04 -71.57
C LEU A 2 -47.95 -36.20 -70.11
N ARG A 3 -47.36 -35.32 -69.28
CA ARG A 3 -47.90 -34.71 -68.05
C ARG A 3 -49.29 -34.09 -68.28
N LEU A 4 -50.02 -33.88 -67.18
CA LEU A 4 -50.74 -32.66 -66.70
C LEU A 4 -51.46 -33.10 -65.40
N SER A 5 -51.52 -32.41 -64.25
CA SER A 5 -51.46 -30.99 -63.88
C SER A 5 -51.31 -30.85 -62.33
N HIS A 6 -50.77 -29.71 -61.87
CA HIS A 6 -50.58 -29.22 -60.47
C HIS A 6 -51.91 -28.69 -59.83
N PRO A 7 -51.99 -28.11 -58.60
CA PRO A 7 -51.18 -28.18 -57.36
C PRO A 7 -51.99 -28.17 -56.02
N SER A 8 -51.26 -28.17 -54.89
CA SER A 8 -51.51 -27.47 -53.61
C SER A 8 -52.37 -28.11 -52.51
N GLY A 9 -51.82 -28.10 -51.28
CA GLY A 9 -52.59 -28.14 -50.02
C GLY A 9 -51.96 -28.98 -48.91
N ASP A 10 -51.14 -28.34 -48.07
CA ASP A 10 -50.67 -28.84 -46.76
C ASP A 10 -51.80 -29.34 -45.85
N LEU A 11 -51.44 -30.19 -44.86
CA LEU A 11 -51.76 -30.05 -43.42
C LEU A 11 -51.58 -31.40 -42.70
N ALA A 12 -50.60 -31.51 -41.78
CA ALA A 12 -50.73 -32.11 -40.45
C ALA A 12 -49.36 -32.53 -39.84
N TRP A 13 -48.59 -31.57 -39.32
CA TRP A 13 -47.60 -31.84 -38.26
C TRP A 13 -47.50 -30.62 -37.33
N VAL A 14 -48.56 -30.33 -36.58
CA VAL A 14 -48.50 -29.38 -35.46
C VAL A 14 -49.05 -30.09 -34.23
N SER A 15 -48.19 -30.60 -33.36
CA SER A 15 -48.42 -30.72 -31.90
C SER A 15 -47.35 -31.53 -31.15
N LEU A 16 -46.05 -31.24 -31.31
CA LEU A 16 -45.05 -31.72 -30.34
C LEU A 16 -43.78 -30.84 -30.39
N SER A 17 -43.87 -29.60 -29.91
CA SER A 17 -42.65 -28.80 -29.68
C SER A 17 -42.73 -27.77 -28.55
N ARG A 18 -43.93 -27.37 -28.08
CA ARG A 18 -44.07 -26.27 -27.10
C ARG A 18 -43.68 -26.59 -25.64
N ARG A 19 -43.32 -27.83 -25.28
CA ARG A 19 -42.83 -28.17 -23.92
C ARG A 19 -41.30 -28.12 -23.79
N ALA A 20 -40.56 -28.18 -24.89
CA ALA A 20 -39.10 -28.12 -24.87
C ALA A 20 -38.58 -26.67 -24.78
N ASP A 21 -39.37 -25.69 -25.24
CA ASP A 21 -38.93 -24.29 -25.28
C ASP A 21 -38.90 -23.61 -23.90
N THR A 22 -39.82 -23.93 -22.98
CA THR A 22 -39.86 -23.28 -21.65
C THR A 22 -38.77 -23.81 -20.72
N MET A 23 -38.45 -25.10 -20.77
CA MET A 23 -37.32 -25.68 -20.03
C MET A 23 -35.99 -25.18 -20.59
N ASN A 24 -35.86 -25.07 -21.92
CA ASN A 24 -34.65 -24.57 -22.55
C ASN A 24 -34.43 -23.08 -22.25
N GLN A 25 -35.49 -22.26 -22.19
CA GLN A 25 -35.39 -20.85 -21.79
C GLN A 25 -35.05 -20.67 -20.30
N LEU A 26 -35.59 -21.50 -19.40
CA LEU A 26 -35.22 -21.47 -17.97
C LEU A 26 -33.79 -21.94 -17.73
N VAL A 27 -33.35 -22.98 -18.44
CA VAL A 27 -31.97 -23.47 -18.38
C VAL A 27 -31.01 -22.45 -18.99
N LEU A 28 -31.37 -21.83 -20.11
CA LEU A 28 -30.58 -20.76 -20.72
C LEU A 28 -30.54 -19.52 -19.82
N CYS A 29 -31.63 -19.16 -19.15
CA CYS A 29 -31.69 -18.07 -18.18
C CYS A 29 -30.88 -18.39 -16.91
N MET A 30 -30.92 -19.63 -16.41
CA MET A 30 -30.06 -20.08 -15.32
C MET A 30 -28.58 -20.13 -15.72
N LEU A 31 -28.25 -20.56 -16.94
CA LEU A 31 -26.90 -20.53 -17.50
C LEU A 31 -26.44 -19.10 -17.76
N LEU A 32 -27.32 -18.19 -18.17
CA LEU A 32 -27.07 -16.75 -18.28
C LEU A 32 -26.93 -16.10 -16.91
N LEU A 33 -27.70 -16.49 -15.88
CA LEU A 33 -27.56 -16.02 -14.50
C LEU A 33 -26.29 -16.56 -13.84
N LEU A 34 -25.86 -17.78 -14.19
CA LEU A 34 -24.57 -18.35 -13.78
C LEU A 34 -23.38 -17.75 -14.56
N ALA A 35 -23.57 -17.37 -15.83
CA ALA A 35 -22.55 -16.71 -16.65
C ALA A 35 -22.48 -15.18 -16.45
N LEU A 36 -23.59 -14.57 -16.01
CA LEU A 36 -23.67 -13.24 -15.41
C LEU A 36 -23.33 -13.29 -13.91
N GLY A 37 -22.92 -14.47 -13.39
CA GLY A 37 -22.12 -14.64 -12.18
C GLY A 37 -20.73 -14.04 -12.39
N GLU A 38 -20.76 -12.73 -12.47
CA GLU A 38 -19.77 -11.67 -12.53
C GLU A 38 -18.29 -12.04 -12.57
N LEU A 39 -17.63 -11.42 -13.55
CA LEU A 39 -16.21 -11.04 -13.60
C LEU A 39 -15.79 -10.09 -12.43
N ALA A 40 -16.39 -10.23 -11.26
CA ALA A 40 -15.99 -9.57 -10.03
C ALA A 40 -15.12 -10.55 -9.23
N GLY A 41 -13.96 -10.10 -8.73
CA GLY A 41 -13.09 -10.94 -7.90
C GLY A 41 -13.92 -11.63 -6.81
N ALA A 42 -14.02 -12.96 -6.89
CA ALA A 42 -14.89 -13.74 -6.03
C ALA A 42 -14.55 -13.48 -4.56
N CYS A 43 -15.59 -13.25 -3.73
CA CYS A 43 -15.40 -13.04 -2.30
C CYS A 43 -14.68 -14.26 -1.68
N PRO A 44 -13.59 -14.08 -0.91
CA PRO A 44 -12.86 -15.22 -0.37
C PRO A 44 -13.72 -16.12 0.52
N ALA A 45 -13.41 -17.42 0.52
CA ALA A 45 -14.15 -18.40 1.31
C ALA A 45 -14.12 -18.07 2.82
N GLY A 46 -15.33 -18.02 3.41
CA GLY A 46 -15.52 -17.67 4.82
C GLY A 46 -15.50 -16.16 5.10
N CYS A 47 -15.57 -15.32 4.07
CA CYS A 47 -15.74 -13.88 4.20
C CYS A 47 -17.10 -13.43 3.63
N GLN A 48 -17.58 -12.29 4.11
CA GLN A 48 -18.77 -11.60 3.63
C GLN A 48 -18.34 -10.29 2.97
N CYS A 49 -18.77 -10.10 1.73
CA CYS A 49 -18.52 -8.88 0.97
C CYS A 49 -19.82 -8.08 0.95
N GLN A 50 -19.90 -7.04 1.80
CA GLN A 50 -21.16 -6.34 2.10
C GLN A 50 -21.35 -5.05 1.29
N ASP A 51 -20.23 -4.45 0.87
CA ASP A 51 -20.08 -3.43 -0.16
C ASP A 51 -18.86 -3.92 -0.97
N PRO A 52 -18.77 -3.79 -2.30
CA PRO A 52 -17.62 -4.34 -3.06
C PRO A 52 -16.25 -3.86 -2.54
N LYS A 53 -16.21 -2.83 -1.69
CA LYS A 53 -15.00 -2.29 -1.06
C LYS A 53 -14.82 -2.70 0.41
N THR A 54 -15.78 -3.35 1.04
CA THR A 54 -15.74 -3.78 2.44
C THR A 54 -15.85 -5.29 2.57
N ILE A 55 -14.79 -5.90 3.12
CA ILE A 55 -14.68 -7.34 3.27
C ILE A 55 -14.58 -7.68 4.76
N LEU A 56 -15.51 -8.53 5.21
CA LEU A 56 -15.65 -8.97 6.58
C LEU A 56 -15.32 -10.47 6.68
N CYS A 57 -14.19 -10.78 7.29
CA CYS A 57 -13.72 -12.13 7.54
C CYS A 57 -13.63 -12.33 9.06
N ALA A 58 -14.57 -13.06 9.64
CA ALA A 58 -14.63 -13.30 11.07
C ALA A 58 -14.84 -14.78 11.39
N ALA A 59 -14.31 -15.23 12.53
CA ALA A 59 -14.47 -16.60 13.04
C ALA A 59 -14.08 -17.70 12.03
N ARG A 60 -13.22 -17.39 11.05
CA ARG A 60 -12.63 -18.38 10.16
C ARG A 60 -11.65 -19.22 10.98
N ARG A 61 -11.65 -20.54 10.77
CA ARG A 61 -10.62 -21.43 11.34
C ARG A 61 -9.30 -21.36 10.53
N GLY A 62 -8.83 -20.16 10.22
CA GLY A 62 -7.73 -19.92 9.27
C GLY A 62 -6.56 -19.18 9.90
N GLN A 63 -5.37 -19.77 9.88
CA GLN A 63 -4.17 -19.19 10.48
C GLN A 63 -3.51 -18.07 9.64
N THR A 64 -4.09 -17.72 8.50
CA THR A 64 -3.56 -16.73 7.54
C THR A 64 -4.64 -15.78 7.01
N VAL A 65 -4.20 -14.63 6.51
CA VAL A 65 -5.04 -13.67 5.77
C VAL A 65 -5.53 -14.34 4.46
N PRO A 66 -6.84 -14.28 4.14
CA PRO A 66 -7.37 -14.90 2.93
C PRO A 66 -6.74 -14.30 1.66
N GLN A 67 -6.44 -15.17 0.70
CA GLN A 67 -5.87 -14.79 -0.60
C GLN A 67 -6.99 -14.43 -1.59
N GLY A 68 -6.63 -13.73 -2.68
CA GLY A 68 -7.58 -13.36 -3.73
C GLY A 68 -8.51 -12.22 -3.34
N LEU A 69 -8.10 -11.36 -2.40
CA LEU A 69 -8.84 -10.16 -2.05
C LEU A 69 -8.87 -9.18 -3.24
N PRO A 70 -10.03 -8.60 -3.57
CA PRO A 70 -10.16 -7.57 -4.60
C PRO A 70 -9.21 -6.38 -4.38
N PRO A 71 -8.49 -5.90 -5.42
CA PRO A 71 -7.49 -4.83 -5.28
C PRO A 71 -8.08 -3.45 -4.92
N ASN A 72 -9.38 -3.26 -5.15
CA ASN A 72 -10.15 -2.05 -4.83
C ASN A 72 -10.79 -2.09 -3.43
N THR A 73 -10.43 -3.06 -2.59
CA THR A 73 -10.88 -3.15 -1.20
C THR A 73 -10.41 -1.92 -0.43
N LEU A 74 -11.34 -1.22 0.24
CA LEU A 74 -11.04 -0.06 1.10
C LEU A 74 -11.00 -0.45 2.58
N SER A 75 -11.86 -1.38 3.00
CA SER A 75 -11.96 -1.81 4.40
C SER A 75 -11.88 -3.32 4.49
N LEU A 76 -10.87 -3.81 5.20
CA LEU A 76 -10.63 -5.24 5.39
C LEU A 76 -10.67 -5.55 6.88
N TYR A 77 -11.66 -6.34 7.27
CA TYR A 77 -11.82 -6.81 8.64
C TYR A 77 -11.48 -8.29 8.69
N VAL A 78 -10.41 -8.64 9.39
CA VAL A 78 -9.91 -10.01 9.54
C VAL A 78 -9.72 -10.29 11.04
N PHE A 79 -10.81 -10.23 11.80
CA PHE A 79 -10.79 -10.38 13.24
C PHE A 79 -11.24 -11.78 13.68
N GLU A 80 -10.80 -12.22 14.86
CA GLU A 80 -11.23 -13.50 15.47
C GLU A 80 -10.99 -14.74 14.57
N ASN A 81 -9.95 -14.73 13.73
CA ASN A 81 -9.67 -15.83 12.79
C ASN A 81 -8.57 -16.79 13.28
N GLY A 82 -7.90 -16.47 14.39
CA GLY A 82 -6.80 -17.29 14.89
C GLY A 82 -5.52 -17.17 14.05
N ILE A 83 -5.32 -16.05 13.35
CA ILE A 83 -4.12 -15.79 12.56
C ILE A 83 -2.90 -15.73 13.49
N THR A 84 -1.87 -16.50 13.20
CA THR A 84 -0.65 -16.58 14.03
C THR A 84 0.52 -15.81 13.43
N MET A 85 0.56 -15.71 12.09
CA MET A 85 1.61 -15.03 11.35
C MET A 85 1.06 -14.26 10.16
N LEU A 86 1.74 -13.17 9.82
CA LEU A 86 1.51 -12.41 8.59
C LEU A 86 2.71 -12.67 7.67
N SER A 87 2.46 -13.17 6.47
CA SER A 87 3.47 -13.29 5.40
C SER A 87 3.67 -11.94 4.71
N GLU A 88 4.83 -11.73 4.07
CA GLU A 88 5.12 -10.50 3.32
C GLU A 88 4.03 -10.17 2.29
N ASP A 89 3.43 -11.20 1.68
CA ASP A 89 2.36 -11.05 0.68
C ASP A 89 0.95 -10.96 1.26
N SER A 90 0.77 -10.97 2.59
CA SER A 90 -0.56 -11.00 3.23
C SER A 90 -1.47 -9.85 2.80
N PHE A 91 -0.90 -8.70 2.46
CA PHE A 91 -1.63 -7.52 1.97
C PHE A 91 -1.13 -7.05 0.60
N ALA A 92 -0.39 -7.90 -0.12
CA ALA A 92 0.03 -7.58 -1.48
C ALA A 92 -1.20 -7.38 -2.39
N GLY A 93 -1.11 -6.39 -3.28
CA GLY A 93 -2.19 -6.10 -4.22
C GLY A 93 -3.39 -5.33 -3.65
N LEU A 94 -3.29 -4.78 -2.43
CA LEU A 94 -4.35 -3.97 -1.80
C LEU A 94 -3.96 -2.48 -1.64
N PRO A 95 -3.53 -1.77 -2.71
CA PRO A 95 -3.03 -0.40 -2.59
C PRO A 95 -4.10 0.60 -2.12
N ALA A 96 -5.38 0.31 -2.39
CA ALA A 96 -6.50 1.15 -2.02
C ALA A 96 -6.95 0.98 -0.56
N LEU A 97 -6.37 0.05 0.19
CA LEU A 97 -6.83 -0.29 1.53
C LEU A 97 -6.60 0.88 2.51
N GLN A 98 -7.68 1.33 3.15
CA GLN A 98 -7.68 2.45 4.09
C GLN A 98 -7.83 2.01 5.54
N LEU A 99 -8.57 0.93 5.78
CA LEU A 99 -8.84 0.40 7.11
C LEU A 99 -8.51 -1.09 7.16
N LEU A 100 -7.69 -1.47 8.14
CA LEU A 100 -7.33 -2.85 8.42
C LEU A 100 -7.63 -3.22 9.88
N ASP A 101 -8.46 -4.24 10.09
CA ASP A 101 -8.71 -4.82 11.42
C ASP A 101 -8.11 -6.23 11.52
N LEU A 102 -7.09 -6.39 12.38
CA LEU A 102 -6.43 -7.66 12.70
C LEU A 102 -6.70 -8.10 14.15
N SER A 103 -7.72 -7.55 14.79
CA SER A 103 -7.96 -7.74 16.20
C SER A 103 -8.38 -9.17 16.56
N GLN A 104 -8.17 -9.54 17.82
CA GLN A 104 -8.59 -10.82 18.38
C GLN A 104 -8.02 -12.04 17.62
N ASN A 105 -6.85 -11.91 17.00
CA ASN A 105 -6.10 -13.01 16.43
C ASN A 105 -5.06 -13.55 17.43
N LYS A 106 -4.10 -14.33 16.95
CA LYS A 106 -3.01 -14.94 17.73
C LYS A 106 -1.64 -14.46 17.22
N ILE A 107 -1.59 -13.24 16.69
CA ILE A 107 -0.38 -12.66 16.11
C ILE A 107 0.60 -12.32 17.24
N THR A 108 1.80 -12.88 17.18
CA THR A 108 2.85 -12.62 18.17
C THR A 108 3.83 -11.56 17.71
N SER A 109 4.06 -11.44 16.39
CA SER A 109 4.94 -10.43 15.80
C SER A 109 4.38 -9.90 14.50
N ILE A 110 4.62 -8.62 14.22
CA ILE A 110 4.32 -7.99 12.93
C ILE A 110 5.66 -7.66 12.29
N GLN A 111 5.90 -8.23 11.11
CA GLN A 111 7.16 -8.03 10.39
C GLN A 111 7.26 -6.60 9.85
N LYS A 112 8.48 -6.09 9.81
CA LYS A 112 8.77 -4.80 9.16
C LYS A 112 8.33 -4.88 7.70
N ASN A 113 7.83 -3.76 7.17
CA ASN A 113 7.36 -3.61 5.78
C ASN A 113 6.04 -4.33 5.44
N ILE A 114 5.38 -5.01 6.37
CA ILE A 114 4.09 -5.68 6.09
C ILE A 114 3.02 -4.72 5.56
N PHE A 115 3.09 -3.44 5.94
CA PHE A 115 2.16 -2.39 5.51
C PHE A 115 2.65 -1.59 4.30
N GLN A 116 3.84 -1.91 3.76
CA GLN A 116 4.42 -1.21 2.62
C GLN A 116 3.52 -1.20 1.37
N PRO A 117 2.79 -2.30 1.04
CA PRO A 117 1.86 -2.28 -0.10
C PRO A 117 0.64 -1.38 0.10
N LEU A 118 0.32 -0.99 1.33
CA LEU A 118 -0.93 -0.31 1.70
C LEU A 118 -0.75 1.21 1.65
N THR A 119 -0.60 1.76 0.44
CA THR A 119 -0.27 3.18 0.21
C THR A 119 -1.33 4.16 0.71
N GLU A 120 -2.60 3.74 0.76
CA GLU A 120 -3.73 4.56 1.21
C GLU A 120 -4.17 4.27 2.65
N LEU A 121 -3.37 3.52 3.42
CA LEU A 121 -3.74 3.10 4.76
C LEU A 121 -3.90 4.32 5.69
N ARG A 122 -5.03 4.36 6.40
CA ARG A 122 -5.37 5.45 7.34
C ARG A 122 -5.51 4.97 8.76
N ALA A 123 -5.99 3.74 8.93
CA ALA A 123 -6.23 3.17 10.24
C ALA A 123 -5.92 1.67 10.28
N VAL A 124 -5.27 1.25 11.35
CA VAL A 124 -5.06 -0.16 11.67
C VAL A 124 -5.51 -0.42 13.10
N THR A 125 -6.13 -1.56 13.36
CA THR A 125 -6.30 -2.07 14.73
C THR A 125 -5.70 -3.46 14.83
N ALA A 126 -5.01 -3.71 15.93
CA ALA A 126 -4.39 -4.98 16.23
C ALA A 126 -4.64 -5.41 17.69
N ALA A 127 -5.70 -4.87 18.28
CA ALA A 127 -6.12 -5.12 19.66
C ALA A 127 -6.34 -6.61 19.95
N GLY A 128 -6.05 -7.05 21.18
CA GLY A 128 -6.31 -8.43 21.60
C GLY A 128 -5.41 -9.50 20.95
N ASN A 129 -4.23 -9.12 20.44
CA ASN A 129 -3.20 -10.07 19.97
C ASN A 129 -2.10 -10.26 21.04
N PRO A 130 -1.52 -11.47 21.17
CA PRO A 130 -0.50 -11.78 22.16
C PRO A 130 0.91 -11.32 21.72
N PHE A 131 1.13 -10.01 21.62
CA PHE A 131 2.37 -9.47 21.06
C PHE A 131 3.64 -9.75 21.88
N ASN A 132 4.70 -10.12 21.17
CA ASN A 132 6.07 -10.21 21.68
C ASN A 132 6.77 -8.86 21.45
N CYS A 133 6.74 -8.00 22.46
CA CYS A 133 7.36 -6.69 22.47
C CYS A 133 8.86 -6.76 22.79
N ILE A 134 9.59 -7.40 21.89
CA ILE A 134 11.06 -7.48 21.83
C ILE A 134 11.60 -6.55 20.73
N CYS A 135 12.92 -6.44 20.59
CA CYS A 135 13.53 -5.46 19.70
C CYS A 135 13.00 -5.48 18.26
N GLN A 136 12.71 -6.66 17.70
CA GLN A 136 12.14 -6.81 16.36
C GLN A 136 10.75 -6.17 16.19
N MET A 137 10.03 -5.86 17.26
CA MET A 137 8.71 -5.20 17.23
C MET A 137 8.80 -3.68 17.41
N SER A 138 9.97 -3.14 17.81
CA SER A 138 10.13 -1.71 18.10
C SER A 138 9.77 -0.79 16.93
N TRP A 139 9.95 -1.28 15.70
CA TRP A 139 9.65 -0.52 14.49
C TRP A 139 8.17 -0.13 14.39
N LEU A 140 7.24 -0.94 14.93
CA LEU A 140 5.81 -0.70 14.77
C LEU A 140 5.40 0.61 15.45
N VAL A 141 5.91 0.86 16.65
CA VAL A 141 5.68 2.12 17.37
C VAL A 141 6.29 3.29 16.62
N GLN A 142 7.52 3.14 16.11
CA GLN A 142 8.19 4.18 15.32
C GLN A 142 7.41 4.50 14.05
N TRP A 143 6.90 3.48 13.36
CA TRP A 143 6.11 3.63 12.16
C TRP A 143 4.77 4.31 12.45
N VAL A 144 4.05 3.93 13.51
CA VAL A 144 2.81 4.63 13.92
C VAL A 144 3.10 6.10 14.25
N ASN A 145 4.19 6.39 14.95
CA ASN A 145 4.53 7.77 15.35
C ASN A 145 5.00 8.64 14.17
N ALA A 146 5.65 8.05 13.16
CA ALA A 146 6.17 8.76 12.00
C ALA A 146 5.18 8.82 10.83
N SER A 147 4.21 7.91 10.77
CA SER A 147 3.17 7.88 9.74
C SER A 147 1.94 8.66 10.16
N SER A 148 1.05 8.95 9.21
CA SER A 148 -0.29 9.49 9.47
C SER A 148 -1.31 8.40 9.83
N VAL A 149 -0.89 7.14 9.99
CA VAL A 149 -1.79 6.02 10.23
C VAL A 149 -2.19 5.95 11.71
N VAL A 150 -3.50 5.93 11.96
CA VAL A 150 -4.04 5.85 13.31
C VAL A 150 -4.09 4.39 13.79
N LEU A 151 -3.42 4.11 14.90
CA LEU A 151 -3.62 2.86 15.65
C LEU A 151 -4.94 2.95 16.44
N ARG A 152 -5.97 2.24 15.99
CA ARG A 152 -7.29 2.18 16.65
C ARG A 152 -7.29 1.14 17.78
N ARG A 153 -8.01 1.46 18.86
CA ARG A 153 -8.03 0.72 20.14
C ARG A 153 -6.63 0.50 20.74
N PRO A 154 -5.84 1.57 20.92
CA PRO A 154 -4.50 1.46 21.49
C PRO A 154 -4.51 0.92 22.93
N GLU A 155 -5.60 1.14 23.69
CA GLU A 155 -5.83 0.67 25.06
C GLU A 155 -5.97 -0.86 25.19
N GLU A 156 -6.31 -1.54 24.11
CA GLU A 156 -6.43 -3.00 24.00
C GLU A 156 -5.24 -3.62 23.25
N THR A 157 -4.32 -2.80 22.74
CA THR A 157 -3.11 -3.24 22.02
C THR A 157 -1.95 -3.33 23.01
N ARG A 158 -1.85 -4.48 23.68
CA ARG A 158 -0.92 -4.73 24.79
C ARG A 158 0.12 -5.78 24.46
N CYS A 159 1.26 -5.67 25.11
CA CYS A 159 2.30 -6.69 25.05
C CYS A 159 1.93 -7.89 25.92
N HIS A 160 2.16 -9.09 25.40
CA HIS A 160 2.04 -10.34 26.14
C HIS A 160 3.40 -10.78 26.71
N PHE A 161 4.45 -10.66 25.90
CA PHE A 161 5.83 -11.03 26.23
C PHE A 161 6.78 -9.88 25.84
N PRO A 162 7.97 -9.72 26.45
CA PRO A 162 8.50 -10.44 27.61
C PRO A 162 7.76 -10.12 28.92
N PRO A 163 7.97 -10.88 30.01
CA PRO A 163 7.35 -10.58 31.32
C PRO A 163 7.52 -9.13 31.78
N LYS A 164 8.68 -8.51 31.51
CA LYS A 164 8.96 -7.09 31.79
C LYS A 164 7.97 -6.11 31.12
N ASN A 165 7.43 -6.49 29.96
CA ASN A 165 6.52 -5.67 29.16
C ASN A 165 5.08 -6.20 29.18
N SER A 166 4.83 -7.35 29.80
CA SER A 166 3.51 -7.97 29.82
C SER A 166 2.45 -7.02 30.40
N GLY A 167 1.31 -6.91 29.71
CA GLY A 167 0.20 -6.02 30.06
C GLY A 167 0.40 -4.54 29.73
N LYS A 168 1.62 -4.10 29.41
CA LYS A 168 1.90 -2.71 29.01
C LYS A 168 1.30 -2.41 27.64
N LEU A 169 0.92 -1.15 27.44
CA LEU A 169 0.43 -0.64 26.17
C LEU A 169 1.57 -0.53 25.17
N LEU A 170 1.40 -1.13 23.99
CA LEU A 170 2.45 -1.20 22.97
C LEU A 170 2.92 0.19 22.54
N HIS A 171 1.98 1.13 22.32
CA HIS A 171 2.27 2.48 21.85
C HIS A 171 2.98 3.39 22.86
N HIS A 172 3.00 3.02 24.15
CA HIS A 172 3.73 3.77 25.19
C HIS A 172 5.19 3.33 25.34
N LEU A 173 5.56 2.16 24.79
CA LEU A 173 6.93 1.66 24.89
C LEU A 173 7.88 2.45 23.98
N GLN A 174 9.04 2.79 24.51
CA GLN A 174 10.13 3.42 23.78
C GLN A 174 11.09 2.37 23.21
N TYR A 175 11.95 2.76 22.27
CA TYR A 175 12.92 1.86 21.61
C TYR A 175 13.76 1.03 22.61
N ALA A 176 14.21 1.64 23.70
CA ALA A 176 14.96 0.96 24.76
C ALA A 176 14.13 -0.04 25.58
N ASP A 177 12.81 0.17 25.70
CA ASP A 177 11.92 -0.74 26.43
C ASP A 177 11.80 -2.11 25.75
N PHE A 178 11.94 -2.15 24.43
CA PHE A 178 11.96 -3.39 23.64
C PHE A 178 13.28 -4.19 23.80
N GLY A 179 14.28 -3.65 24.51
CA GLY A 179 15.58 -4.30 24.69
C GLY A 179 16.45 -4.27 23.44
N CYS A 180 16.31 -3.22 22.61
CA CYS A 180 17.15 -3.03 21.44
C CYS A 180 18.58 -2.59 21.80
N PRO A 181 19.58 -2.95 20.97
CA PRO A 181 20.93 -2.43 21.12
C PRO A 181 20.92 -0.92 20.91
N THR A 182 21.67 -0.18 21.73
CA THR A 182 21.86 1.25 21.54
C THR A 182 22.59 1.46 20.22
N THR A 183 21.95 2.10 19.25
CA THR A 183 22.64 2.50 18.02
C THR A 183 23.58 3.65 18.39
N THR A 184 24.84 3.34 18.67
CA THR A 184 25.87 4.37 18.81
C THR A 184 26.05 5.00 17.43
N THR A 185 25.35 6.10 17.18
CA THR A 185 25.70 7.02 16.09
C THR A 185 27.08 7.55 16.45
N THR A 186 28.13 6.87 15.99
CA THR A 186 29.49 7.39 16.00
C THR A 186 29.50 8.56 15.02
N THR A 187 29.10 9.74 15.49
CA THR A 187 29.49 10.99 14.86
C THR A 187 31.01 10.96 14.71
N PRO A 188 31.58 11.10 13.49
CA PRO A 188 33.01 11.30 13.36
C PRO A 188 33.40 12.49 14.25
N PRO A 189 34.57 12.44 14.92
CA PRO A 189 35.01 13.52 15.79
C PRO A 189 35.04 14.81 14.96
N THR A 190 34.13 15.73 15.28
CA THR A 190 34.12 17.06 14.70
C THR A 190 35.31 17.79 15.30
N THR A 191 36.42 17.80 14.57
CA THR A 191 37.56 18.67 14.85
C THR A 191 37.04 20.11 14.91
N PRO A 192 37.32 20.88 15.98
CA PRO A 192 36.97 22.29 15.99
C PRO A 192 37.81 23.00 14.92
N ARG A 193 37.16 23.47 13.83
CA ARG A 193 37.78 24.47 12.96
C ARG A 193 37.78 25.79 13.72
N THR A 194 38.96 26.20 14.16
CA THR A 194 39.23 27.57 14.61
C THR A 194 38.76 28.54 13.53
N ALA A 195 37.76 29.36 13.84
CA ALA A 195 37.31 30.44 12.97
C ALA A 195 38.35 31.57 13.02
N THR A 196 39.19 31.67 11.99
CA THR A 196 40.06 32.82 11.79
C THR A 196 39.20 34.00 11.35
N LEU A 197 39.08 35.01 12.21
CA LEU A 197 38.43 36.29 11.90
C LEU A 197 39.17 37.00 10.75
N PRO A 198 38.49 37.56 9.74
CA PRO A 198 39.14 38.44 8.77
C PRO A 198 39.51 39.78 9.42
N PRO A 199 40.67 40.40 9.08
CA PRO A 199 41.05 41.69 9.64
C PRO A 199 40.17 42.81 9.08
N ALA A 200 39.77 43.72 9.96
CA ALA A 200 39.05 44.94 9.63
C ALA A 200 39.93 45.91 8.84
N LEU A 201 39.44 46.39 7.70
CA LEU A 201 40.06 47.48 6.95
C LEU A 201 39.62 48.82 7.55
N LEU A 202 40.60 49.60 8.01
CA LEU A 202 40.45 51.00 8.40
C LEU A 202 40.37 51.91 7.16
N PRO A 203 39.66 53.04 7.21
CA PRO A 203 39.50 53.94 6.07
C PRO A 203 40.58 55.03 6.06
N THR A 204 41.09 55.39 4.89
CA THR A 204 41.78 56.68 4.68
C THR A 204 41.30 57.33 3.39
N SER A 205 40.93 58.60 3.53
CA SER A 205 40.37 59.50 2.54
C SER A 205 41.41 60.20 1.66
N SER A 206 40.94 60.67 0.49
CA SER A 206 41.39 61.84 -0.33
C SER A 206 42.79 61.82 -0.97
N PHE A 207 43.11 62.35 -2.17
CA PHE A 207 42.45 62.96 -3.34
C PHE A 207 43.59 63.41 -4.31
N TRP A 208 43.28 63.63 -5.62
CA TRP A 208 44.08 64.23 -6.73
C TRP A 208 45.10 63.30 -7.41
N GLY A 209 45.21 63.19 -8.75
CA GLY A 209 44.60 63.90 -9.88
C GLY A 209 45.21 63.45 -11.23
N ASP A 210 44.51 63.83 -12.30
CA ASP A 210 44.96 64.05 -13.69
C ASP A 210 45.17 62.90 -14.72
N SER A 211 44.22 62.90 -15.66
CA SER A 211 44.37 63.12 -17.12
C SER A 211 45.13 62.10 -18.00
N ALA A 212 44.40 61.46 -18.93
CA ALA A 212 44.55 61.71 -20.38
C ALA A 212 43.64 60.78 -21.22
N GLU A 213 43.06 61.37 -22.26
CA GLU A 213 42.20 60.80 -23.29
C GLU A 213 42.87 59.70 -24.15
N LEU A 214 42.07 58.83 -24.78
CA LEU A 214 41.82 58.83 -26.24
C LEU A 214 40.89 57.66 -26.63
N GLY A 215 40.03 57.91 -27.64
CA GLY A 215 38.95 57.03 -28.13
C GLY A 215 39.41 55.69 -28.72
N GLY A 216 38.56 54.82 -29.24
CA GLY A 216 37.16 54.86 -29.59
C GLY A 216 36.84 53.60 -30.43
N VAL A 217 35.55 53.34 -30.63
CA VAL A 217 34.94 52.56 -31.73
C VAL A 217 35.13 51.03 -31.77
N GLY A 218 34.09 50.33 -31.27
CA GLY A 218 33.22 49.45 -32.07
C GLY A 218 33.70 48.08 -32.54
N LYS A 219 33.00 47.01 -32.13
CA LYS A 219 32.12 46.19 -32.99
C LYS A 219 31.62 44.94 -32.27
N TRP A 220 30.33 44.71 -32.38
CA TRP A 220 29.66 43.42 -32.20
C TRP A 220 29.76 42.58 -33.47
N LEU A 221 29.37 41.29 -33.36
CA LEU A 221 29.41 40.15 -34.31
C LEU A 221 30.59 39.22 -33.99
N GLY A 222 30.46 37.90 -33.85
CA GLY A 222 29.40 36.96 -34.18
C GLY A 222 29.95 35.54 -33.95
N TRP A 223 29.08 34.55 -34.15
CA TRP A 223 29.17 33.14 -33.78
C TRP A 223 30.47 32.35 -34.03
N GLY A 224 30.67 31.29 -33.23
CA GLY A 224 31.61 30.21 -33.49
C GLY A 224 31.25 28.93 -32.75
N HIS A 225 31.05 27.87 -33.51
CA HIS A 225 30.49 26.57 -33.18
C HIS A 225 31.52 25.58 -32.58
N MET A 226 31.02 24.42 -32.12
CA MET A 226 31.67 23.10 -31.97
C MET A 226 32.46 22.75 -30.70
N GLY A 227 32.18 21.52 -30.21
CA GLY A 227 33.08 20.79 -29.31
C GLY A 227 32.42 19.62 -28.57
N LYS A 228 32.15 18.51 -29.27
CA LYS A 228 31.91 17.18 -28.67
C LYS A 228 33.24 16.59 -28.15
N GLY A 229 33.15 15.72 -27.14
CA GLY A 229 34.20 14.80 -26.65
C GLY A 229 34.06 14.66 -25.14
N LEU A 230 33.41 13.61 -24.59
CA LEU A 230 33.95 12.26 -24.40
C LEU A 230 35.43 12.29 -23.99
N GLU A 231 35.74 11.85 -22.76
CA GLU A 231 36.31 10.51 -22.51
C GLU A 231 36.95 10.37 -21.11
N GLN A 232 36.74 9.18 -20.50
CA GLN A 232 37.57 8.46 -19.51
C GLN A 232 37.88 9.06 -18.13
N ALA A 233 37.41 8.39 -17.06
CA ALA A 233 38.11 7.26 -16.43
C ALA A 233 37.16 6.48 -15.51
#